data_AF-A0A1C3XLT7-F1
#
_entry.id   AF-A0A1C3XLT7-F1
#
_cell.length_a   1.000
_cell.length_b   1.000
_cell.length_c   1.000
_cell.angle_alpha   90.00
_cell.angle_beta   90.00
_cell.angle_gamma   90.00
#
_symmetry.space_group_name_H-M   'P 1'
#
loop_
_entity.id
_entity.type
_entity.pdbx_description
1 polymer ?
#
loop_
_entity_poly.entity_id
_entity_poly.type
_entity_poly.pdbx_seq_one_letter_code
_entity_poly.pdbx_strand_id
1 'polypeptide(L)'
;MMTPDTTITTETPPQRPRLRRSDVPSYLASKHGIDIAVSTLAKMATVGGGPAMQYSGRIPLYHIHDLDKWAEERLSKPVRSTSERS
;
A
#
# COMPACT_ATOMS: atom_id res chain seq x y z
N MET A 1 -34.96 24.96 4.49
CA MET A 1 -34.12 23.93 5.14
C MET A 1 -34.18 22.67 4.30
N MET A 2 -33.15 22.37 3.51
CA MET A 2 -32.83 21.03 3.02
C MET A 2 -31.37 21.04 2.57
N THR A 3 -30.51 20.38 3.33
CA THR A 3 -29.14 20.03 2.92
C THR A 3 -29.23 18.81 1.99
N PRO A 4 -28.78 18.88 0.74
CA PRO A 4 -28.36 17.66 0.07
C PRO A 4 -26.99 17.29 0.64
N ASP A 5 -26.99 16.23 1.45
CA ASP A 5 -25.80 15.44 1.78
C ASP A 5 -25.17 14.99 0.45
N THR A 6 -24.23 15.78 -0.07
CA THR A 6 -23.34 15.30 -1.13
C THR A 6 -22.22 14.60 -0.40
N THR A 7 -22.47 13.35 -0.05
CA THR A 7 -21.44 12.40 0.30
C THR A 7 -20.39 12.44 -0.81
N ILE A 8 -19.23 13.02 -0.52
CA ILE A 8 -18.09 13.02 -1.43
C ILE A 8 -17.65 11.56 -1.50
N THR A 9 -18.22 10.83 -2.46
CA THR A 9 -17.68 9.56 -2.91
C THR A 9 -16.34 9.91 -3.52
N THR A 10 -15.27 9.62 -2.80
CA THR A 10 -13.90 9.68 -3.27
C THR A 10 -13.78 8.73 -4.45
N GLU A 11 -13.97 9.28 -5.65
CA GLU A 11 -13.83 8.58 -6.92
C GLU A 11 -12.41 8.01 -7.03
N THR A 12 -12.35 6.70 -6.96
CA THR A 12 -11.31 5.81 -7.46
C THR A 12 -10.73 6.32 -8.77
N PRO A 13 -9.43 6.62 -8.88
CA PRO A 13 -8.83 6.87 -10.18
C PRO A 13 -8.72 5.53 -10.95
N PRO A 14 -9.11 5.48 -12.24
CA PRO A 14 -8.99 4.29 -13.06
C PRO A 14 -7.56 4.20 -13.62
N GLN A 15 -6.63 3.56 -12.93
CA GLN A 15 -5.27 3.36 -13.43
C GLN A 15 -4.77 1.98 -12.95
N ARG A 16 -4.60 1.03 -13.90
CA ARG A 16 -4.06 -0.33 -13.72
C ARG A 16 -4.01 -0.79 -12.25
N PRO A 17 -5.08 -1.40 -11.70
CA PRO A 17 -5.22 -1.65 -10.25
C PRO A 17 -4.18 -2.62 -9.67
N ARG A 18 -3.33 -3.19 -10.52
CA ARG A 18 -2.40 -4.26 -10.23
C ARG A 18 -0.99 -3.87 -10.69
N LEU A 19 -0.10 -3.59 -9.75
CA LEU A 19 1.32 -3.35 -10.02
C LEU A 19 2.10 -4.66 -10.02
N ARG A 20 3.13 -4.71 -10.86
CA ARG A 20 4.14 -5.78 -10.79
C ARG A 20 5.08 -5.50 -9.64
N ARG A 21 5.71 -6.55 -9.13
CA ARG A 21 6.72 -6.48 -8.07
C ARG A 21 7.83 -5.42 -8.32
N SER A 22 8.19 -5.14 -9.57
CA SER A 22 9.17 -4.13 -9.94
C SER A 22 8.71 -2.69 -9.68
N ASP A 23 7.42 -2.41 -9.82
CA ASP A 23 6.85 -1.07 -9.72
C ASP A 23 6.41 -0.72 -8.30
N VAL A 24 6.26 -1.74 -7.44
CA VAL A 24 5.81 -1.59 -6.04
C VAL A 24 6.72 -0.63 -5.25
N PRO A 25 8.06 -0.76 -5.27
CA PRO A 25 8.95 0.19 -4.58
C PRO A 25 8.75 1.64 -5.01
N SER A 26 8.72 1.88 -6.31
CA SER A 26 8.55 3.23 -6.86
C SER A 26 7.21 3.83 -6.45
N TYR A 27 6.15 3.02 -6.41
CA TYR A 27 4.83 3.44 -5.93
C TYR A 27 4.87 3.78 -4.43
N LEU A 28 5.42 2.90 -3.59
CA LEU A 28 5.50 3.12 -2.14
C LEU A 28 6.37 4.32 -1.78
N ALA A 29 7.49 4.53 -2.47
CA ALA A 29 8.34 5.70 -2.29
C ALA A 29 7.60 6.98 -2.70
N SER A 30 6.94 7.00 -3.85
CA SER A 30 6.25 8.19 -4.35
C SER A 30 4.97 8.53 -3.58
N LYS A 31 4.23 7.53 -3.09
CA LYS A 31 2.92 7.72 -2.46
C LYS A 31 3.02 7.84 -0.94
N HIS A 32 3.81 6.97 -0.32
CA HIS A 32 3.91 6.82 1.14
C HIS A 32 5.27 7.26 1.70
N GLY A 33 6.25 7.60 0.85
CA GLY A 33 7.61 7.93 1.27
C GLY A 33 8.39 6.72 1.80
N ILE A 34 7.95 5.49 1.48
CA ILE A 34 8.59 4.27 1.97
C ILE A 34 9.52 3.71 0.89
N ASP A 35 10.82 3.90 1.08
CA ASP A 35 11.86 3.28 0.25
C ASP A 35 12.10 1.82 0.66
N ILE A 36 11.71 0.88 -0.19
CA ILE A 36 11.98 -0.56 0.00
C ILE A 36 12.60 -1.17 -1.25
N ALA A 37 13.59 -2.05 -1.08
CA ALA A 37 14.13 -2.80 -2.22
C ALA A 37 13.14 -3.88 -2.69
N VAL A 38 13.09 -4.13 -4.01
CA VAL A 38 12.34 -5.26 -4.62
C VAL A 38 12.71 -6.60 -3.97
N SER A 39 13.97 -6.76 -3.57
CA SER A 39 14.51 -7.95 -2.88
C SER A 39 13.92 -8.11 -1.48
N THR A 40 13.78 -7.01 -0.74
CA THR A 40 13.11 -6.98 0.57
C THR A 40 11.64 -7.34 0.41
N LEU A 41 10.95 -6.80 -0.61
CA LEU A 41 9.56 -7.19 -0.91
C LEU A 41 9.43 -8.68 -1.22
N ALA A 42 10.38 -9.28 -1.97
CA ALA A 42 10.44 -10.75 -2.17
C ALA A 42 10.48 -11.49 -0.85
N LYS A 43 11.44 -11.07 -0.02
CA LYS A 43 11.71 -11.73 1.25
C LYS A 43 10.46 -11.68 2.13
N MET A 44 9.78 -10.53 2.15
CA MET A 44 8.52 -10.37 2.87
C MET A 44 7.38 -11.21 2.29
N ALA A 45 7.34 -11.39 0.97
CA ALA A 45 6.37 -12.28 0.32
C ALA A 45 6.61 -13.77 0.67
N THR A 46 7.87 -14.18 0.91
CA THR A 46 8.20 -15.57 1.29
C THR A 46 8.18 -15.83 2.79
N VAL A 47 8.60 -14.86 3.61
CA VAL A 47 8.71 -14.98 5.07
C VAL A 47 7.37 -14.67 5.76
N GLY A 48 6.49 -13.92 5.10
CA GLY A 48 5.28 -13.36 5.70
C GLY A 48 5.49 -11.93 6.20
N GLY A 49 4.40 -11.15 6.23
CA GLY A 49 4.41 -9.74 6.66
C GLY A 49 4.52 -8.71 5.54
N GLY A 50 4.50 -9.14 4.28
CA GLY A 50 4.40 -8.27 3.10
C GLY A 50 2.96 -7.96 2.69
N PRO A 51 2.77 -7.02 1.75
CA PRO A 51 1.45 -6.72 1.18
C PRO A 51 0.87 -7.93 0.44
N ALA A 52 -0.47 -8.02 0.39
CA ALA A 52 -1.15 -9.13 -0.25
C ALA A 52 -0.80 -9.21 -1.75
N MET A 53 -0.46 -10.42 -2.19
CA MET A 53 0.02 -10.70 -3.54
C MET A 53 -0.95 -11.68 -4.22
N GLN A 54 -1.45 -11.29 -5.39
CA GLN A 54 -2.34 -12.12 -6.20
C GLN A 54 -1.59 -12.66 -7.41
N TYR A 55 -1.79 -13.92 -7.76
CA TYR A 55 -1.16 -14.50 -8.93
C TYR A 55 -2.08 -14.41 -10.15
N SER A 56 -1.60 -13.82 -11.24
CA SER A 56 -2.20 -13.96 -12.56
C SER A 56 -1.31 -14.88 -13.39
N GLY A 57 -1.63 -16.17 -13.38
CA GLY A 57 -0.78 -17.22 -13.92
C GLY A 57 0.55 -17.29 -13.16
N ARG A 58 1.67 -17.03 -13.85
CA ARG A 58 3.02 -17.01 -13.26
C ARG A 58 3.45 -15.64 -12.76
N ILE A 59 2.65 -14.60 -12.98
CA ILE A 59 3.03 -13.22 -12.67
C ILE A 59 2.36 -12.84 -11.34
N PRO A 60 3.14 -12.53 -10.30
CA PRO A 60 2.58 -11.97 -9.10
C PRO A 60 2.26 -10.49 -9.29
N LEU A 61 1.06 -10.13 -8.88
CA LEU A 61 0.46 -8.81 -9.00
C LEU A 61 0.07 -8.32 -7.61
N TYR A 62 0.35 -7.06 -7.34
CA TYR A 62 0.00 -6.40 -6.10
C TYR A 62 -1.13 -5.41 -6.35
N HIS A 63 -2.16 -5.48 -5.52
CA HIS A 63 -3.24 -4.50 -5.59
C HIS A 63 -2.80 -3.21 -4.90
N ILE A 64 -3.11 -2.06 -5.50
CA ILE A 64 -2.78 -0.76 -4.91
C ILE A 64 -3.38 -0.64 -3.50
N HIS A 65 -4.65 -1.00 -3.33
CA HIS A 65 -5.30 -0.99 -2.01
C HIS A 65 -4.58 -1.84 -0.95
N ASP A 66 -4.05 -3.00 -1.34
CA ASP A 66 -3.32 -3.87 -0.40
C ASP A 66 -1.94 -3.27 -0.05
N LEU A 67 -1.31 -2.57 -1.00
CA LEU A 67 -0.07 -1.83 -0.77
C LEU A 67 -0.30 -0.64 0.16
N ASP A 68 -1.35 0.14 -0.08
CA ASP A 68 -1.74 1.28 0.76
C ASP A 68 -2.09 0.80 2.17
N LYS A 69 -2.93 -0.23 2.31
CA LYS A 69 -3.28 -0.81 3.62
C LYS A 69 -2.04 -1.31 4.37
N TRP A 70 -1.15 -2.03 3.68
CA TRP A 70 0.10 -2.50 4.29
C TRP A 70 1.02 -1.33 4.67
N ALA A 71 1.09 -0.29 3.84
CA ALA A 71 1.87 0.91 4.13
C ALA A 71 1.31 1.64 5.36
N GLU A 72 0.00 1.76 5.49
CA GLU A 72 -0.69 2.33 6.65
C GLU A 72 -0.51 1.48 7.92
N GLU A 73 -0.56 0.16 7.81
CA GLU A 73 -0.26 -0.75 8.93
C GLU A 73 1.21 -0.62 9.39
N ARG A 74 2.13 -0.43 8.43
CA ARG A 74 3.57 -0.26 8.68
C ARG A 74 3.93 1.14 9.18
N LEU A 75 3.26 2.16 8.67
CA LEU A 75 3.27 3.53 9.17
C LEU A 75 2.31 3.60 10.35
N SER A 76 2.71 2.97 11.46
CA SER A 76 1.95 3.04 12.72
C SER A 76 1.60 4.49 13.07
N LYS A 77 0.51 4.69 13.85
CA LYS A 77 -0.04 6.00 14.26
C LYS A 77 1.07 7.06 14.40
N PRO A 78 0.88 8.28 13.85
CA PRO A 78 1.87 9.34 13.96
C PRO A 78 2.17 9.60 15.43
N VAL A 79 3.30 9.05 15.88
CA VAL A 79 3.79 9.20 17.24
C VAL A 79 4.57 10.50 17.29
N ARG A 80 4.19 11.38 18.22
CA ARG A 80 4.88 12.65 18.44
C ARG A 80 6.18 12.45 19.22
N SER A 81 6.34 11.29 19.84
CA SER A 81 7.54 10.91 20.56
C SER A 81 7.93 9.47 20.28
N THR A 82 9.22 9.23 19.99
CA THR A 82 9.79 7.89 19.77
C THR A 82 9.64 6.97 20.99
N SER A 83 9.31 7.52 22.17
CA SER A 83 9.03 6.78 23.40
C SER A 83 7.64 6.12 23.43
N GLU A 84 6.68 6.56 22.61
CA GLU A 84 5.34 5.95 22.52
C GLU A 84 5.32 4.59 21.78
N ARG A 85 6.47 4.15 21.25
CA ARG A 85 6.65 2.88 20.53
C ARG A 85 7.05 1.71 21.45
N SER A 86 7.23 1.93 22.75
CA SER A 86 7.77 0.94 23.69
C SER A 86 6.70 -0.02 24.21
#